data_AF-A0A0A7GAR0-F1
#
_entry.id   AF-A0A0A7GAR0-F1
#
_cell.length_a   1.000
_cell.length_b   1.000
_cell.length_c   1.000
_cell.angle_alpha   90.00
_cell.angle_beta   90.00
_cell.angle_gamma   90.00
#
_symmetry.space_group_name_H-M   'P 1'
#
loop_
_entity.id
_entity.type
_entity.pdbx_description
1 polymer ?
#
loop_
_entity_poly.entity_id
_entity_poly.type
_entity_poly.pdbx_seq_one_letter_code
_entity_poly.pdbx_strand_id
1 'polypeptide(L)'
;MIEKFGLYEGINEVIGITFGEWINTAPVGLIVGDDVRVRLYSNHTREFVDKSGTLYVNVIYDPLVFVISAFEDLGKEWFESLDPPVIKGSLSWVKFRAMLDGNFAVLEFLEGDVLRKEVRAVNRGFNALIEATVHATRYVLTGSKTLADKIRYYGRIVERCGGSREKEAYRLLVKYAGLD
;
A
#
# COMPACT_ATOMS: atom_id res chain seq x y z
N MET A 1 19.64 7.13 -4.03
CA MET A 1 19.01 7.67 -5.27
C MET A 1 17.49 7.82 -5.13
N ILE A 2 16.80 6.85 -4.53
CA ILE A 2 15.33 6.86 -4.41
C ILE A 2 14.77 7.68 -3.24
N GLU A 3 15.62 8.14 -2.30
CA GLU A 3 15.22 8.98 -1.16
C GLU A 3 14.47 10.25 -1.54
N LYS A 4 14.80 10.87 -2.68
CA LYS A 4 14.10 12.06 -3.17
C LYS A 4 12.61 11.83 -3.44
N PHE A 5 12.21 10.56 -3.62
CA PHE A 5 10.82 10.14 -3.81
C PHE A 5 10.13 9.78 -2.49
N GLY A 6 10.80 9.95 -1.34
CA GLY A 6 10.25 9.61 -0.02
C GLY A 6 10.46 8.16 0.40
N LEU A 7 11.43 7.46 -0.22
CA LEU A 7 11.78 6.07 0.07
C LEU A 7 13.11 6.00 0.83
N TYR A 8 13.06 5.67 2.11
CA TYR A 8 14.21 5.70 3.02
C TYR A 8 14.62 4.29 3.47
N GLU A 9 15.78 4.15 4.10
CA GLU A 9 16.22 2.88 4.71
C GLU A 9 15.14 2.29 5.63
N GLY A 10 14.96 0.97 5.58
CA GLY A 10 13.92 0.25 6.31
C GLY A 10 12.77 -0.20 5.41
N ILE A 11 11.57 -0.32 5.96
CA ILE A 11 10.36 -0.73 5.22
C ILE A 11 9.47 0.48 5.00
N ASN A 12 9.16 0.76 3.74
CA ASN A 12 8.31 1.87 3.32
C ASN A 12 6.98 1.30 2.83
N GLU A 13 5.89 1.64 3.53
CA GLU A 13 4.54 1.22 3.14
C GLU A 13 4.06 2.11 1.99
N VAL A 14 3.89 1.51 0.81
CA VAL A 14 3.53 2.19 -0.44
C VAL A 14 2.46 1.39 -1.19
N ILE A 15 1.88 1.97 -2.24
CA ILE A 15 0.99 1.22 -3.12
C ILE A 15 1.78 0.72 -4.33
N GLY A 16 1.91 -0.59 -4.44
CA GLY A 16 2.43 -1.26 -5.62
C GLY A 16 1.37 -1.34 -6.71
N ILE A 17 1.77 -1.08 -7.94
CA ILE A 17 0.91 -1.12 -9.12
C ILE A 17 1.61 -1.97 -10.19
N THR A 18 0.90 -2.98 -10.67
CA THR A 18 1.37 -3.90 -11.72
C THR A 18 0.33 -4.03 -12.81
N PHE A 19 0.77 -4.30 -14.04
CA PHE A 19 -0.11 -4.47 -15.19
C PHE A 19 -0.06 -5.93 -15.65
N GLY A 20 -1.25 -6.50 -15.81
CA GLY A 20 -1.47 -7.80 -16.44
C GLY A 20 -2.75 -7.74 -17.27
N GLU A 21 -3.62 -8.72 -17.07
CA GLU A 21 -4.96 -8.75 -17.64
C GLU A 21 -5.83 -7.59 -17.13
N TRP A 22 -5.52 -7.04 -15.96
CA TRP A 22 -6.05 -5.80 -15.40
C TRP A 22 -4.96 -4.98 -14.69
N ILE A 23 -5.32 -3.82 -14.16
CA ILE A 23 -4.44 -3.00 -13.32
C ILE A 23 -4.57 -3.50 -11.89
N ASN A 24 -3.53 -4.10 -11.34
CA ASN A 24 -3.50 -4.58 -9.97
C ASN A 24 -2.90 -3.50 -9.05
N THR A 25 -3.53 -3.25 -7.91
CA THR A 25 -3.05 -2.32 -6.88
C THR A 25 -3.06 -2.98 -5.51
N ALA A 26 -1.92 -2.94 -4.80
CA ALA A 26 -1.83 -3.52 -3.47
C ALA A 26 -0.87 -2.73 -2.57
N PRO A 27 -1.13 -2.61 -1.26
CA PRO A 27 -0.13 -2.15 -0.30
C PRO A 27 1.05 -3.11 -0.29
N VAL A 28 2.26 -2.57 -0.36
CA VAL A 28 3.50 -3.33 -0.28
C VAL A 28 4.51 -2.63 0.62
N GLY A 29 5.22 -3.43 1.40
CA GLY A 29 6.37 -2.98 2.17
C GLY A 29 7.62 -3.02 1.31
N LEU A 30 8.06 -1.86 0.83
CA LEU A 30 9.30 -1.71 0.06
C LEU A 30 10.49 -1.66 1.04
N ILE A 31 11.31 -2.71 1.03
CA ILE A 31 12.51 -2.84 1.85
C ILE A 31 13.65 -2.13 1.13
N VAL A 32 14.25 -1.14 1.78
CA VAL A 32 15.39 -0.38 1.28
C VAL A 32 16.57 -0.61 2.22
N GLY A 33 17.66 -1.17 1.69
CA GLY A 33 18.93 -1.38 2.37
C GLY A 33 20.07 -1.41 1.35
N ASP A 34 20.92 -2.45 1.40
CA ASP A 34 21.96 -2.67 0.38
C ASP A 34 21.36 -2.86 -1.03
N ASP A 35 20.19 -3.53 -1.09
CA ASP A 35 19.33 -3.63 -2.25
C ASP A 35 17.94 -3.02 -1.97
N VAL A 36 17.15 -2.85 -3.02
CA VAL A 36 15.73 -2.50 -2.90
C VAL A 36 14.93 -3.74 -3.27
N ARG A 37 14.01 -4.15 -2.40
CA ARG A 37 13.23 -5.37 -2.62
C ARG A 37 11.86 -5.30 -1.99
N VAL A 38 10.97 -6.14 -2.48
CA VAL A 38 9.63 -6.33 -1.90
C VAL A 38 9.40 -7.81 -1.65
N ARG A 39 8.82 -8.16 -0.49
CA ARG A 39 8.37 -9.53 -0.25
C ARG A 39 7.01 -9.72 -0.91
N LEU A 40 6.90 -10.68 -1.82
CA LEU A 40 5.66 -10.99 -2.52
C LEU A 40 5.17 -12.38 -2.15
N TYR A 41 3.98 -12.42 -1.55
CA TYR A 41 3.23 -13.65 -1.33
C TYR A 41 2.65 -14.17 -2.66
N SER A 42 2.00 -15.33 -2.64
CA SER A 42 1.26 -15.85 -3.81
C SER A 42 0.02 -14.99 -4.08
N ASN A 43 0.21 -13.85 -4.75
CA ASN A 43 -0.82 -12.87 -5.09
C ASN A 43 -0.63 -12.34 -6.53
N HIS A 44 -1.59 -11.54 -7.01
CA HIS A 44 -1.55 -10.99 -8.37
C HIS A 44 -0.37 -10.05 -8.62
N THR A 45 0.11 -9.32 -7.60
CA THR A 45 1.35 -8.52 -7.72
C THR A 45 2.53 -9.39 -8.14
N ARG A 46 2.71 -10.57 -7.52
CA ARG A 46 3.76 -11.52 -7.90
C ARG A 46 3.58 -12.05 -9.32
N GLU A 47 2.36 -12.46 -9.66
CA GLU A 47 2.03 -12.98 -10.99
C GLU A 47 2.34 -11.97 -12.09
N PHE A 48 1.95 -10.70 -11.90
CA PHE A 48 2.17 -9.67 -12.91
C PHE A 48 3.60 -9.14 -12.94
N VAL A 49 4.34 -9.21 -11.82
CA VAL A 49 5.80 -8.99 -11.84
C VAL A 49 6.49 -10.08 -12.66
N ASP A 50 6.12 -11.35 -12.51
CA ASP A 50 6.69 -12.46 -13.28
C ASP A 50 6.48 -12.28 -14.80
N LYS A 51 5.28 -11.83 -15.18
CA LYS A 51 4.91 -11.58 -16.59
C LYS A 51 5.56 -10.31 -17.17
N SER A 52 5.54 -9.19 -16.44
CA SER A 52 5.93 -7.87 -16.97
C SER A 52 7.36 -7.45 -16.66
N GLY A 53 7.97 -8.02 -15.63
CA GLY A 53 9.28 -7.59 -15.11
C GLY A 53 9.28 -6.17 -14.53
N THR A 54 8.12 -5.60 -14.22
CA THR A 54 7.99 -4.22 -13.74
C THR A 54 7.08 -4.10 -12.52
N LEU A 55 7.47 -3.17 -11.63
CA LEU A 55 6.65 -2.74 -10.49
C LEU A 55 6.68 -1.21 -10.42
N TYR A 56 5.50 -0.60 -10.50
CA TYR A 56 5.35 0.80 -10.14
C TYR A 56 5.03 0.89 -8.64
N VAL A 57 5.53 1.90 -7.96
CA VAL A 57 5.12 2.24 -6.61
C VAL A 57 4.65 3.68 -6.57
N ASN A 58 3.61 3.94 -5.79
CA ASN A 58 3.09 5.28 -5.50
C ASN A 58 3.27 5.54 -4.01
N VAL A 59 3.98 6.62 -3.68
CA VAL A 59 4.07 7.12 -2.30
C VAL A 59 2.89 8.04 -2.07
N ILE A 60 1.99 7.63 -1.19
CA ILE A 60 0.71 8.31 -0.96
C ILE A 60 0.38 8.30 0.53
N TYR A 61 -0.46 9.24 0.96
CA TYR A 61 -0.97 9.32 2.32
C TYR A 61 -2.48 9.45 2.31
N ASP A 62 -3.11 8.46 1.70
CA ASP A 62 -4.56 8.37 1.66
C ASP A 62 -5.00 7.08 2.34
N PRO A 63 -5.60 7.16 3.54
CA PRO A 63 -6.01 5.98 4.28
C PRO A 63 -7.01 5.11 3.51
N LEU A 64 -7.86 5.70 2.66
CA LEU A 64 -8.82 4.95 1.86
C LEU A 64 -8.13 4.13 0.79
N VAL A 65 -7.12 4.70 0.13
CA VAL A 65 -6.34 4.00 -0.89
C VAL A 65 -5.68 2.76 -0.30
N PHE A 66 -5.06 2.86 0.88
CA PHE A 66 -4.46 1.71 1.57
C PHE A 66 -5.50 0.64 1.93
N VAL A 67 -6.68 1.04 2.44
CA VAL A 67 -7.71 0.08 2.82
C VAL A 67 -8.32 -0.59 1.60
N ILE A 68 -8.74 0.14 0.57
CA ILE A 68 -9.36 -0.44 -0.63
C ILE A 68 -8.38 -1.40 -1.30
N SER A 69 -7.16 -0.93 -1.60
CA SER A 69 -6.12 -1.74 -2.26
C SER A 69 -5.69 -2.97 -1.46
N ALA A 70 -5.96 -3.04 -0.15
CA ALA A 70 -5.68 -4.23 0.64
C ALA A 70 -6.68 -5.38 0.40
N PHE A 71 -7.87 -5.09 -0.14
CA PHE A 71 -8.95 -6.08 -0.34
C PHE A 71 -9.43 -6.19 -1.79
N GLU A 72 -9.25 -5.15 -2.60
CA GLU A 72 -9.63 -5.13 -4.02
C GLU A 72 -8.77 -4.16 -4.84
N ASP A 73 -8.81 -4.29 -6.16
CA ASP A 73 -8.08 -3.39 -7.06
C ASP A 73 -8.80 -2.05 -7.24
N LEU A 74 -8.04 -0.96 -7.26
CA LEU A 74 -8.58 0.37 -7.55
C LEU A 74 -9.06 0.46 -9.00
N GLY A 75 -10.28 0.98 -9.19
CA GLY A 75 -10.80 1.33 -10.50
C GLY A 75 -10.05 2.49 -11.16
N LYS A 76 -10.19 2.63 -12.48
CA LYS A 76 -9.51 3.66 -13.29
C LYS A 76 -9.81 5.09 -12.81
N GLU A 77 -10.95 5.31 -12.17
CA GLU A 77 -11.37 6.58 -11.59
C GLU A 77 -10.47 7.07 -10.44
N TRP A 78 -9.69 6.18 -9.82
CA TRP A 78 -8.71 6.55 -8.80
C TRP A 78 -7.40 7.10 -9.37
N PHE A 79 -7.21 6.99 -10.68
CA PHE A 79 -5.98 7.39 -11.34
C PHE A 79 -6.12 8.77 -11.98
N GLU A 80 -5.08 9.59 -11.88
CA GLU A 80 -4.93 10.81 -12.67
C GLU A 80 -4.11 10.59 -13.94
N SER A 81 -3.29 9.54 -13.97
CA SER A 81 -2.61 9.02 -15.15
C SER A 81 -2.53 7.49 -15.09
N LEU A 82 -2.59 6.84 -16.26
CA LEU A 82 -2.37 5.40 -16.40
C LEU A 82 -0.98 5.07 -16.97
N ASP A 83 -0.27 6.05 -17.53
CA ASP A 83 1.10 5.90 -18.02
C ASP A 83 1.90 7.20 -17.81
N PRO A 84 2.81 7.25 -16.82
CA PRO A 84 2.97 6.27 -15.74
C PRO A 84 1.70 6.18 -14.87
N PRO A 85 1.40 5.04 -14.21
CA PRO A 85 0.25 4.93 -13.32
C PRO A 85 0.43 5.80 -12.07
N VAL A 86 -0.46 6.76 -11.92
CA VAL A 86 -0.48 7.70 -10.79
C VAL A 86 -1.87 7.73 -10.17
N ILE A 87 -1.95 7.28 -8.92
CA ILE A 87 -3.15 7.40 -8.08
C ILE A 87 -3.32 8.88 -7.68
N LYS A 88 -4.55 9.36 -7.71
CA LYS A 88 -4.90 10.72 -7.29
C LYS A 88 -4.41 10.97 -5.87
N GLY A 89 -3.64 12.04 -5.69
CA GLY A 89 -3.06 12.42 -4.39
C GLY A 89 -1.71 11.77 -4.07
N SER A 90 -1.13 10.97 -4.97
CA SER A 90 0.25 10.49 -4.80
C SER A 90 1.23 11.65 -4.72
N LEU A 91 2.19 11.55 -3.80
CA LEU A 91 3.29 12.51 -3.61
C LEU A 91 4.41 12.27 -4.61
N SER A 92 4.67 11.01 -4.92
CA SER A 92 5.65 10.58 -5.92
C SER A 92 5.24 9.24 -6.51
N TRP A 93 5.84 8.92 -7.66
CA TRP A 93 5.78 7.58 -8.23
C TRP A 93 7.18 7.15 -8.65
N VAL A 94 7.44 5.85 -8.62
CA VAL A 94 8.70 5.25 -9.06
C VAL A 94 8.40 3.97 -9.83
N LYS A 95 9.09 3.76 -10.95
CA LYS A 95 9.07 2.53 -11.72
C LYS A 95 10.37 1.76 -11.47
N PHE A 96 10.21 0.50 -11.12
CA PHE A 96 11.28 -0.44 -10.96
C PHE A 96 11.20 -1.52 -12.04
N ARG A 97 12.37 -1.97 -12.51
CA ARG A 97 12.52 -3.32 -13.03
C ARG A 97 12.50 -4.26 -11.83
N ALA A 98 11.68 -5.31 -11.90
CA ALA A 98 11.48 -6.25 -10.82
C ALA A 98 11.87 -7.66 -11.26
N MET A 99 12.76 -8.29 -10.50
CA MET A 99 13.25 -9.64 -10.76
C MET A 99 12.92 -10.54 -9.57
N LEU A 100 12.17 -11.61 -9.79
CA LEU A 100 11.81 -12.54 -8.73
C LEU A 100 13.03 -13.34 -8.25
N ASP A 101 13.20 -13.40 -6.93
CA ASP A 101 14.19 -14.22 -6.23
C ASP A 101 13.51 -14.87 -5.01
N GLY A 102 13.10 -16.13 -5.16
CA GLY A 102 12.36 -16.87 -4.14
C GLY A 102 11.06 -16.16 -3.76
N ASN A 103 10.94 -15.71 -2.50
CA ASN A 103 9.78 -14.99 -1.97
C ASN A 103 9.89 -13.46 -2.08
N PHE A 104 10.95 -12.97 -2.73
CA PHE A 104 11.21 -11.55 -2.93
C PHE A 104 11.19 -11.20 -4.42
N ALA A 105 11.03 -9.91 -4.71
CA ALA A 105 11.45 -9.31 -5.96
C ALA A 105 12.54 -8.30 -5.66
N VAL A 106 13.70 -8.43 -6.29
CA VAL A 106 14.78 -7.44 -6.27
C VAL A 106 14.46 -6.37 -7.31
N LEU A 107 14.62 -5.11 -6.92
CA LEU A 107 14.12 -3.95 -7.64
C LEU A 107 15.29 -3.05 -8.08
N GLU A 108 15.36 -2.80 -9.38
CA GLU A 108 16.29 -1.86 -9.98
C GLU A 108 15.51 -0.60 -10.40
N PHE A 109 15.93 0.56 -9.90
CA PHE A 109 15.31 1.84 -10.24
C PHE A 109 15.45 2.13 -11.74
N LEU A 110 14.34 2.50 -12.40
CA LEU A 110 14.35 2.93 -13.80
C LEU A 110 14.06 4.44 -13.93
N GLU A 111 12.91 4.87 -13.41
CA GLU A 111 12.44 6.24 -13.52
C GLU A 111 11.47 6.58 -12.38
N GLY A 112 11.21 7.86 -12.16
CA GLY A 112 10.26 8.31 -11.16
C GLY A 112 10.20 9.84 -11.09
N ASP A 113 9.12 10.36 -10.53
CA ASP A 113 8.93 11.80 -10.35
C ASP A 113 8.30 12.14 -9.00
N VAL A 114 8.61 13.35 -8.51
CA VAL A 114 7.96 13.95 -7.34
C VAL A 114 6.83 14.84 -7.84
N LEU A 115 5.61 14.43 -7.57
CA LEU A 115 4.41 15.12 -8.03
C LEU A 115 4.00 16.26 -7.10
N ARG A 116 4.11 16.03 -5.79
CA ARG A 116 3.60 16.92 -4.74
C ARG A 116 4.54 16.91 -3.55
N LYS A 117 4.70 18.07 -2.91
CA LYS A 117 5.43 18.22 -1.64
C LYS A 117 4.44 18.70 -0.60
N GLU A 118 4.12 17.84 0.35
CA GLU A 118 3.17 18.14 1.41
C GLU A 118 3.86 18.12 2.77
N VAL A 119 3.40 18.99 3.67
CA VAL A 119 3.82 19.01 5.07
C VAL A 119 2.63 18.58 5.92
N ARG A 120 2.82 17.53 6.71
CA ARG A 120 1.81 17.01 7.64
C ARG A 120 2.42 16.69 8.99
N ALA A 121 1.66 16.94 10.05
CA ALA A 121 2.00 16.45 11.38
C ALA A 121 1.78 14.93 11.47
N VAL A 122 2.46 14.27 12.41
CA VAL A 122 2.23 12.84 12.68
C VAL A 122 0.79 12.62 13.13
N ASN A 123 0.06 11.75 12.45
CA ASN A 123 -1.30 11.37 12.82
C ASN A 123 -1.35 9.91 13.30
N ARG A 124 -1.65 9.72 14.59
CA ARG A 124 -1.77 8.37 15.19
C ARG A 124 -2.95 7.56 14.65
N GLY A 125 -3.99 8.23 14.16
CA GLY A 125 -5.12 7.58 13.50
C GLY A 125 -4.70 6.94 12.19
N PHE A 126 -3.96 7.66 11.34
CA PHE A 126 -3.40 7.09 10.11
C PHE A 126 -2.52 5.88 10.41
N ASN A 127 -1.56 6.04 11.33
CA ASN A 127 -0.64 4.96 11.70
C ASN A 127 -1.39 3.73 12.25
N ALA A 128 -2.40 3.95 13.10
CA ALA A 128 -3.24 2.88 13.64
C ALA A 128 -4.08 2.19 12.55
N LEU A 129 -4.52 2.91 11.53
CA LEU A 129 -5.26 2.32 10.41
C LEU A 129 -4.38 1.40 9.58
N ILE A 130 -3.12 1.77 9.32
CA ILE A 130 -2.16 0.89 8.62
C ILE A 130 -1.99 -0.43 9.41
N GLU A 131 -1.78 -0.35 10.72
CA GLU A 131 -1.71 -1.54 11.59
C GLU A 131 -3.00 -2.38 11.58
N ALA A 132 -4.16 -1.72 11.67
CA ALA A 132 -5.45 -2.38 11.60
C ALA A 132 -5.63 -3.13 10.27
N THR A 133 -5.15 -2.55 9.16
CA THR A 133 -5.23 -3.14 7.82
C THR A 133 -4.38 -4.40 7.72
N VAL A 134 -3.17 -4.41 8.28
CA VAL A 134 -2.33 -5.63 8.37
C VAL A 134 -3.01 -6.73 9.18
N HIS A 135 -3.70 -6.39 10.26
CA HIS A 135 -4.45 -7.37 11.05
C HIS A 135 -5.71 -7.87 10.34
N ALA A 136 -6.40 -6.99 9.63
CA ALA A 136 -7.61 -7.33 8.89
C ALA A 136 -7.34 -8.29 7.73
N THR A 137 -6.30 -8.06 6.93
CA THR A 137 -5.92 -8.98 5.84
C THR A 137 -5.60 -10.39 6.36
N ARG A 138 -4.94 -10.50 7.52
CA ARG A 138 -4.69 -11.78 8.19
C ARG A 138 -5.95 -12.36 8.83
N TYR A 139 -6.83 -11.52 9.36
CA TYR A 139 -8.09 -11.95 9.98
C TYR A 139 -9.01 -12.61 8.97
N VAL A 140 -9.19 -12.03 7.78
CA VAL A 140 -10.03 -12.59 6.72
C VAL A 140 -9.59 -14.01 6.32
N LEU A 141 -8.29 -14.31 6.42
CA LEU A 141 -7.75 -15.65 6.14
C LEU A 141 -7.90 -16.65 7.30
N THR A 142 -8.03 -16.18 8.54
CA THR A 142 -7.86 -17.03 9.74
C THR A 142 -9.04 -17.04 10.70
N GLY A 143 -9.93 -16.05 10.65
CA GLY A 143 -11.02 -15.86 11.62
C GLY A 143 -10.56 -15.65 13.07
N SER A 144 -9.29 -15.29 13.30
CA SER A 144 -8.73 -15.22 14.65
C SER A 144 -9.37 -14.11 15.51
N LYS A 145 -9.98 -14.49 16.63
CA LYS A 145 -10.54 -13.54 17.61
C LYS A 145 -9.51 -12.52 18.10
N THR A 146 -8.27 -12.96 18.33
CA THR A 146 -7.17 -12.07 18.74
C THR A 146 -6.88 -10.99 17.71
N LEU A 147 -7.00 -11.29 16.40
CA LEU A 147 -6.83 -10.30 15.35
C LEU A 147 -8.02 -9.33 15.31
N ALA A 148 -9.25 -9.82 15.48
CA ALA A 148 -10.44 -8.97 15.59
C ALA A 148 -10.31 -7.97 16.77
N ASP A 149 -9.80 -8.41 17.92
CA ASP A 149 -9.59 -7.54 19.07
C ASP A 149 -8.52 -6.47 18.80
N LYS A 150 -7.46 -6.81 18.07
CA LYS A 150 -6.46 -5.83 17.62
C LYS A 150 -7.04 -4.81 16.63
N ILE A 151 -7.86 -5.25 15.68
CA ILE A 151 -8.55 -4.35 14.73
C ILE A 151 -9.42 -3.34 15.49
N ARG A 152 -10.18 -3.81 16.51
CA ARG A 152 -10.99 -2.93 17.37
C ARG A 152 -10.13 -2.02 18.25
N TYR A 153 -8.99 -2.50 18.75
CA TYR A 153 -8.06 -1.69 19.53
C TYR A 153 -7.55 -0.50 18.72
N TYR A 154 -7.04 -0.74 17.51
CA TYR A 154 -6.56 0.32 16.64
C TYR A 154 -7.71 1.23 16.16
N GLY A 155 -8.91 0.67 15.94
CA GLY A 155 -10.11 1.45 15.67
C GLY A 155 -10.39 2.55 16.68
N ARG A 156 -10.21 2.28 17.98
CA ARG A 156 -10.37 3.31 19.03
C ARG A 156 -9.35 4.43 18.89
N ILE A 157 -8.14 4.14 18.40
CA ILE A 157 -7.11 5.15 18.12
C ILE A 157 -7.50 5.95 16.88
N VAL A 158 -7.98 5.30 15.82
CA VAL A 158 -8.51 5.97 14.63
C VAL A 158 -9.65 6.93 14.99
N GLU A 159 -10.61 6.49 15.80
CA GLU A 159 -11.75 7.32 16.18
C GLU A 159 -11.34 8.55 17.02
N ARG A 160 -10.29 8.41 17.84
CA ARG A 160 -9.78 9.49 18.69
C ARG A 160 -8.84 10.45 17.98
N CYS A 161 -7.99 9.95 17.08
CA CYS A 161 -6.87 10.71 16.52
C CYS A 161 -6.98 10.97 15.01
N GLY A 162 -7.77 10.17 14.30
CA GLY A 162 -7.98 10.31 12.85
C GLY A 162 -8.96 11.44 12.51
N GLY A 163 -8.81 11.96 11.29
CA GLY A 163 -9.78 12.86 10.69
C GLY A 163 -10.96 12.10 10.09
N SER A 164 -11.76 12.80 9.28
CA SER A 164 -12.90 12.19 8.58
C SER A 164 -12.47 11.04 7.68
N ARG A 165 -11.34 11.19 6.97
CA ARG A 165 -10.85 10.22 5.98
C ARG A 165 -10.32 8.93 6.61
N GLU A 166 -9.58 9.01 7.72
CA GLU A 166 -9.16 7.80 8.46
C GLU A 166 -10.36 7.06 9.06
N LYS A 167 -11.35 7.80 9.59
CA LYS A 167 -12.58 7.20 10.15
C LYS A 167 -13.42 6.51 9.08
N GLU A 168 -13.53 7.14 7.91
CA GLU A 168 -14.19 6.53 6.75
C GLU A 168 -13.48 5.25 6.32
N ALA A 169 -12.16 5.30 6.18
CA ALA A 169 -11.35 4.14 5.84
C ALA A 169 -11.47 3.02 6.89
N TYR A 170 -11.53 3.36 8.18
CA TYR A 170 -11.74 2.37 9.22
C TYR A 170 -13.12 1.70 9.15
N ARG A 171 -14.20 2.46 8.89
CA ARG A 171 -15.53 1.88 8.69
C ARG A 171 -15.55 0.93 7.49
N LEU A 172 -14.87 1.30 6.41
CA LEU A 172 -14.74 0.45 5.24
C LEU A 172 -13.93 -0.82 5.55
N LEU A 173 -12.82 -0.68 6.28
CA LEU A 173 -11.99 -1.79 6.73
C LEU A 173 -12.79 -2.82 7.54
N VAL A 174 -13.63 -2.35 8.46
CA VAL A 174 -14.49 -3.20 9.30
C VAL A 174 -15.50 -3.97 8.44
N LYS A 175 -16.05 -3.35 7.39
CA LYS A 175 -16.93 -4.03 6.42
C LYS A 175 -16.20 -5.11 5.63
N TYR A 176 -15.01 -4.82 5.07
CA TYR A 176 -14.22 -5.85 4.37
C TYR A 176 -13.86 -7.02 5.31
N ALA A 177 -13.64 -6.73 6.58
CA ALA A 177 -13.38 -7.76 7.58
C ALA A 177 -14.63 -8.50 8.06
N GLY A 178 -15.85 -8.07 7.71
CA GLY A 178 -17.10 -8.65 8.24
C GLY A 178 -17.24 -8.51 9.75
N LEU A 179 -16.88 -7.34 10.28
CA LEU A 179 -16.87 -7.01 11.71
C LEU A 179 -17.82 -5.83 12.05
N ASP A 180 -18.70 -5.45 11.13
CA ASP A 180 -19.65 -4.33 11.25
C ASP A 180 -20.89 -4.61 12.12
#